data_AF-A0A661K413-F1
#
_entry.id   AF-A0A661K413-F1
#
_cell.length_a   1.000
_cell.length_b   1.000
_cell.length_c   1.000
_cell.angle_alpha   90.00
_cell.angle_beta   90.00
_cell.angle_gamma   90.00
#
_symmetry.space_group_name_H-M   'P 1'
#
loop_
_entity.id
_entity.type
_entity.pdbx_description
1 polymer ?
#
loop_
_entity_poly.entity_id
_entity_poly.type
_entity_poly.pdbx_seq_one_letter_code
_entity_poly.pdbx_strand_id
1 'polypeptide(L)'
;MKVKGALLKRGGMVLLALSLVLLVLPGAEAEVKSVAKVKLSEVQIFLQQRWPTQPQYVMTSFSSGNIKFLDVVDIVLDRQGQVVGVRLVYTPGDGFQRDVFLRGVRGWLFKRPTLGSLYKEVKVRVVTTDELNNL
;
A
#
# COMPACT_ATOMS: atom_id res chain seq x y z
N MET A 1 -61.83 9.05 -55.57
CA MET A 1 -60.35 9.06 -55.50
C MET A 1 -59.96 8.34 -54.21
N LYS A 2 -59.50 7.08 -54.27
CA LYS A 2 -58.06 6.65 -54.26
C LYS A 2 -57.32 7.26 -53.04
N VAL A 3 -56.75 6.55 -52.06
CA VAL A 3 -56.10 5.21 -52.02
C VAL A 3 -56.08 4.67 -50.58
N LYS A 4 -56.25 3.35 -50.41
CA LYS A 4 -55.91 2.55 -49.20
C LYS A 4 -54.42 2.18 -49.21
N GLY A 5 -53.77 2.14 -48.04
CA GLY A 5 -52.48 1.46 -47.79
C GLY A 5 -51.98 1.81 -46.38
N ALA A 6 -52.20 0.98 -45.36
CA ALA A 6 -51.44 -0.20 -44.98
C ALA A 6 -50.15 0.11 -44.19
N LEU A 7 -50.16 -0.40 -42.95
CA LEU A 7 -49.05 -1.05 -42.25
C LEU A 7 -47.90 -0.16 -41.71
N LEU A 8 -47.82 -0.04 -40.37
CA LEU A 8 -46.68 -0.62 -39.66
C LEU A 8 -47.08 -0.97 -38.21
N LYS A 9 -46.95 -2.27 -37.90
CA LYS A 9 -47.08 -2.88 -36.58
C LYS A 9 -45.81 -2.65 -35.76
N ARG A 10 -45.94 -2.75 -34.42
CA ARG A 10 -44.90 -2.97 -33.40
C ARG A 10 -43.99 -1.78 -33.06
N GLY A 11 -44.41 -0.99 -32.07
CA GLY A 11 -43.52 -0.48 -31.03
C GLY A 11 -44.13 -0.97 -29.71
N GLY A 12 -43.52 -1.85 -28.96
CA GLY A 12 -42.11 -1.93 -28.64
C GLY A 12 -42.08 -2.00 -27.12
N MET A 13 -42.09 -3.23 -26.62
CA MET A 13 -41.79 -3.56 -25.24
C MET A 13 -40.37 -3.07 -24.94
N VAL A 14 -40.22 -1.79 -24.58
CA VAL A 14 -38.93 -1.18 -24.27
C VAL A 14 -38.88 -0.94 -22.77
N LEU A 15 -38.30 -1.95 -22.12
CA LEU A 15 -37.45 -1.83 -20.95
C LEU A 15 -38.05 -1.09 -19.74
N LEU A 16 -38.88 -1.82 -19.00
CA LEU A 16 -38.78 -1.87 -17.54
C LEU A 16 -37.45 -2.54 -17.16
N ALA A 17 -36.35 -1.82 -17.35
CA ALA A 17 -35.00 -2.22 -16.91
C ALA A 17 -34.22 -0.98 -16.50
N LEU A 18 -34.85 -0.13 -15.71
CA LEU A 18 -34.17 0.95 -15.00
C LEU A 18 -34.18 0.60 -13.52
N SER A 19 -33.02 0.72 -12.88
CA SER A 19 -32.80 0.65 -11.43
C SER A 19 -32.69 -0.73 -10.76
N LEU A 20 -31.84 -1.62 -11.28
CA LEU A 20 -31.17 -2.61 -10.43
C LEU A 20 -29.71 -2.85 -10.85
N VAL A 21 -28.92 -1.78 -10.93
CA VAL A 21 -27.46 -1.90 -10.79
C VAL A 21 -27.19 -1.93 -9.28
N LEU A 22 -27.55 -3.05 -8.67
CA LEU A 22 -27.15 -3.37 -7.30
C LEU A 22 -25.66 -3.76 -7.35
N LEU A 23 -24.84 -2.89 -6.75
CA LEU A 23 -23.72 -3.29 -5.90
C LEU A 23 -22.78 -4.36 -6.49
N VAL A 24 -22.11 -4.04 -7.60
CA VAL A 24 -20.73 -4.55 -7.76
C VAL A 24 -19.82 -3.52 -7.12
N LEU A 25 -19.79 -3.52 -5.78
CA LEU A 25 -18.63 -3.01 -5.08
C LEU A 25 -17.48 -3.90 -5.55
N PRO A 26 -16.43 -3.38 -6.22
CA PRO A 26 -15.21 -4.17 -6.34
C PRO A 26 -14.80 -4.45 -4.90
N GLY A 27 -14.89 -5.71 -4.50
CA GLY A 27 -14.26 -6.17 -3.28
C GLY A 27 -12.80 -5.80 -3.42
N ALA A 28 -12.38 -4.78 -2.67
CA ALA A 28 -10.99 -4.42 -2.59
C ALA A 28 -10.33 -5.53 -1.77
N GLU A 29 -9.95 -6.60 -2.46
CA GLU A 29 -9.22 -7.69 -1.83
C GLU A 29 -7.93 -7.09 -1.29
N ALA A 30 -7.74 -7.28 0.02
CA ALA A 30 -6.50 -6.98 0.67
C ALA A 30 -5.41 -7.84 0.01
N GLU A 31 -4.50 -7.19 -0.70
CA GLU A 31 -3.58 -7.88 -1.60
C GLU A 31 -2.15 -7.47 -1.26
N VAL A 32 -1.36 -8.47 -0.90
CA VAL A 32 0.09 -8.33 -0.84
C VAL A 32 0.63 -8.47 -2.26
N LYS A 33 0.86 -7.34 -2.92
CA LYS A 33 1.31 -7.29 -4.31
C LYS A 33 2.70 -7.88 -4.53
N SER A 34 3.58 -7.78 -3.53
CA SER A 34 4.88 -8.47 -3.56
C SER A 34 5.48 -8.63 -2.17
N VAL A 35 6.33 -9.66 -2.03
CA VAL A 35 7.13 -9.92 -0.83
C VAL A 35 8.54 -10.34 -1.25
N ALA A 36 9.54 -9.72 -0.66
CA ALA A 36 10.93 -10.13 -0.78
C ALA A 36 11.61 -10.13 0.59
N LYS A 37 12.49 -11.11 0.82
CA LYS A 37 13.44 -11.06 1.92
C LYS A 37 14.76 -10.54 1.36
N VAL A 38 15.22 -9.41 1.88
CA VAL A 38 16.39 -8.69 1.33
C VAL A 38 17.42 -8.49 2.41
N LYS A 39 18.67 -8.87 2.14
CA LYS A 39 19.79 -8.54 3.03
C LYS A 39 20.12 -7.06 2.90
N LEU A 40 19.91 -6.31 3.98
CA LEU A 40 20.12 -4.88 4.04
C LEU A 40 21.09 -4.54 5.17
N SER A 41 21.99 -3.59 4.90
CA SER A 41 22.86 -2.97 5.90
C SER A 41 22.32 -1.62 6.36
N GLU A 42 21.56 -0.92 5.51
CA GLU A 42 20.94 0.36 5.84
C GLU A 42 19.58 0.55 5.14
N VAL A 43 18.66 1.23 5.83
CA VAL A 43 17.36 1.69 5.35
C VAL A 43 17.14 3.12 5.80
N GLN A 44 16.78 4.01 4.88
CA GLN A 44 16.39 5.39 5.21
C GLN A 44 15.07 5.74 4.52
N ILE A 45 14.11 6.30 5.27
CA ILE A 45 12.86 6.82 4.71
C ILE A 45 12.91 8.35 4.74
N PHE A 46 12.80 8.97 3.56
CA PHE A 46 12.82 10.43 3.42
C PHE A 46 11.39 10.96 3.42
N LEU A 47 11.08 11.87 4.35
CA LEU A 47 9.75 12.49 4.46
C LEU A 47 9.74 13.91 3.89
N GLN A 48 8.61 14.32 3.30
CA GLN A 48 8.33 15.71 2.95
C GLN A 48 8.12 16.48 4.26
N GLN A 49 9.16 17.21 4.71
CA GLN A 49 9.25 17.99 5.95
C GLN A 49 7.90 18.22 6.69
N ARG A 50 7.59 17.30 7.59
CA ARG A 50 6.83 17.52 8.82
C ARG A 50 7.53 16.72 9.89
N TRP A 51 8.28 17.41 10.74
CA TRP A 51 8.76 16.79 11.97
C TRP A 51 7.53 16.31 12.74
N PRO A 52 7.50 15.07 13.24
CA PRO A 52 6.33 14.52 13.90
C PRO A 52 5.92 15.46 15.05
N THR A 53 4.65 15.87 15.07
CA THR A 53 4.05 16.70 16.12
C THR A 53 3.73 15.90 17.40
N GLN A 54 4.22 14.66 17.51
CA GLN A 54 4.07 13.77 18.66
C GLN A 54 5.44 13.21 19.08
N PRO A 55 5.66 12.94 20.37
CA PRO A 55 7.00 12.94 20.97
C PRO A 55 7.83 11.71 20.62
N GLN A 56 9.13 11.97 20.46
CA GLN A 56 10.34 11.16 20.71
C GLN A 56 10.29 9.65 20.38
N TYR A 57 11.19 9.19 19.49
CA TYR A 57 11.54 7.78 19.19
C TYR A 57 10.89 7.08 17.98
N VAL A 58 10.30 7.79 17.01
CA VAL A 58 10.01 7.15 15.72
C VAL A 58 11.31 6.97 14.91
N MET A 59 11.77 5.72 14.78
CA MET A 59 12.95 5.40 13.97
C MET A 59 12.58 5.36 12.49
N THR A 60 13.05 6.34 11.72
CA THR A 60 12.89 6.42 10.26
C THR A 60 14.17 6.03 9.49
N SER A 61 15.27 5.80 10.23
CA SER A 61 16.58 5.47 9.70
C SER A 61 17.21 4.31 10.47
N PHE A 62 17.60 3.29 9.74
CA PHE A 62 18.32 2.13 10.21
C PHE A 62 19.67 2.07 9.51
N SER A 63 20.76 2.29 10.23
CA SER A 63 22.14 2.13 9.75
C SER A 63 22.72 0.77 10.19
N SER A 64 23.96 0.50 9.82
CA SER A 64 24.65 -0.76 10.18
C SER A 64 24.62 -1.08 11.70
N GLY A 65 24.60 -0.06 12.57
CA GLY A 65 24.58 -0.25 14.02
C GLY A 65 23.22 -0.71 14.59
N ASN A 66 22.12 -0.44 13.90
CA ASN A 66 20.76 -0.68 14.41
C ASN A 66 19.83 -1.41 13.43
N ILE A 67 20.30 -1.76 12.22
CA ILE A 67 19.55 -2.54 11.21
C ILE A 67 19.03 -3.86 11.75
N LYS A 68 19.71 -4.43 12.77
CA LYS A 68 19.28 -5.64 13.49
C LYS A 68 17.87 -5.53 14.11
N PHE A 69 17.40 -4.31 14.39
CA PHE A 69 16.08 -4.07 14.97
C PHE A 69 14.97 -4.02 13.92
N LEU A 70 15.27 -3.78 12.64
CA LEU A 70 14.26 -3.69 11.59
C LEU A 70 13.79 -5.08 11.17
N ASP A 71 12.48 -5.31 11.15
CA ASP A 71 11.89 -6.60 10.77
C ASP A 71 11.20 -6.51 9.40
N VAL A 72 10.38 -5.47 9.21
CA VAL A 72 9.53 -5.32 8.01
C VAL A 72 9.55 -3.87 7.51
N VAL A 73 9.58 -3.73 6.19
CA VAL A 73 9.29 -2.49 5.48
C VAL A 73 8.16 -2.75 4.50
N ASP A 74 6.98 -2.17 4.74
CA ASP A 74 5.88 -2.23 3.78
C ASP A 74 5.78 -0.90 3.02
N ILE A 75 5.88 -0.97 1.71
CA ILE A 75 5.54 0.14 0.80
C ILE A 75 4.04 0.03 0.56
N VAL A 76 3.29 1.04 1.01
CA VAL A 76 1.83 1.02 1.02
C VAL A 76 1.31 1.79 -0.18
N LEU A 77 0.50 1.12 -1.00
CA LEU A 77 -0.14 1.68 -2.18
C LEU A 77 -1.64 1.92 -1.93
N ASP A 78 -2.18 2.99 -2.47
CA ASP A 78 -3.63 3.16 -2.59
C ASP A 78 -4.21 2.28 -3.71
N ARG A 79 -5.53 2.41 -3.91
CA ARG A 79 -6.29 1.70 -4.96
C ARG A 79 -5.87 2.11 -6.37
N GLN A 80 -5.28 3.28 -6.53
CA GLN A 80 -4.74 3.80 -7.80
C GLN A 80 -3.28 3.36 -8.02
N GLY A 81 -2.70 2.59 -7.09
CA GLY A 81 -1.31 2.13 -7.15
C GLY A 81 -0.29 3.20 -6.80
N GLN A 82 -0.72 4.35 -6.26
CA GLN A 82 0.17 5.41 -5.81
C GLN A 82 0.67 5.11 -4.40
N VAL A 83 1.94 5.46 -4.13
CA VAL A 83 2.51 5.29 -2.80
C VAL A 83 1.89 6.32 -1.85
N VAL A 84 1.22 5.85 -0.81
CA VAL A 84 0.63 6.71 0.23
C VAL A 84 1.49 6.82 1.49
N GLY A 85 2.37 5.85 1.70
CA GLY A 85 3.26 5.83 2.85
C GLY A 85 4.12 4.57 2.93
N VAL A 86 4.90 4.51 4.00
CA VAL A 86 5.73 3.35 4.35
C VAL A 86 5.43 2.95 5.79
N ARG A 87 5.15 1.67 6.01
CA ARG A 87 5.05 1.09 7.35
C ARG A 87 6.37 0.44 7.72
N LEU A 88 6.82 0.68 8.94
CA LEU A 88 8.02 0.10 9.51
C LEU A 88 7.66 -0.72 10.74
N VAL A 89 8.06 -1.99 10.75
CA VAL A 89 7.95 -2.85 11.93
C VAL A 89 9.34 -3.16 12.44
N TYR A 90 9.60 -2.87 13.71
CA TYR A 90 10.92 -3.03 14.31
C TYR A 90 10.84 -3.32 15.80
N THR A 91 11.83 -4.03 16.31
CA THR A 91 11.93 -4.44 17.72
C THR A 91 13.26 -3.95 18.28
N PRO A 92 13.30 -2.77 18.94
CA PRO A 92 14.47 -2.23 19.62
C PRO A 92 14.99 -3.11 20.76
N GLY A 93 16.09 -2.66 21.38
CA GLY A 93 16.77 -3.43 22.45
C GLY A 93 15.96 -3.67 23.72
N ASP A 94 14.81 -3.02 23.88
CA ASP A 94 13.87 -3.29 24.97
C ASP A 94 12.95 -4.48 24.71
N GLY A 95 12.99 -5.07 23.51
CA GLY A 95 12.22 -6.26 23.13
C GLY A 95 10.77 -5.99 22.75
N PHE A 96 10.30 -4.74 22.80
CA PHE A 96 8.93 -4.38 22.43
C PHE A 96 8.85 -4.04 20.94
N GLN A 97 8.06 -4.83 20.20
CA GLN A 97 7.81 -4.55 18.80
C GLN A 97 7.02 -3.25 18.64
N ARG A 98 7.45 -2.44 17.67
CA ARG A 98 6.86 -1.17 17.30
C ARG A 98 6.48 -1.21 15.84
N ASP A 99 5.34 -0.61 15.56
CA ASP A 99 4.78 -0.45 14.22
C ASP A 99 4.49 1.02 13.98
N VAL A 100 5.05 1.58 12.91
CA VAL A 100 4.85 2.98 12.55
C VAL A 100 4.51 3.10 11.08
N PHE A 101 3.39 3.76 10.80
CA PHE A 101 3.04 4.20 9.45
C PHE A 101 3.47 5.65 9.19
N LEU A 102 4.37 5.82 8.22
CA LEU A 102 4.91 7.10 7.81
C LEU A 102 4.18 7.62 6.56
N ARG A 103 3.55 8.78 6.67
CA ARG A 103 2.92 9.51 5.56
C ARG A 103 3.87 10.54 4.96
N GLY A 104 3.58 10.98 3.73
CA GLY A 104 4.37 12.03 3.07
C GLY A 104 5.77 11.57 2.70
N VAL A 105 5.94 10.30 2.34
CA VAL A 105 7.24 9.73 1.95
C VAL A 105 7.62 10.30 0.59
N ARG A 106 8.77 10.99 0.54
CA ARG A 106 9.39 11.50 -0.69
C ARG A 106 10.18 10.41 -1.42
N GLY A 107 10.70 9.45 -0.66
CA GLY A 107 11.46 8.34 -1.20
C GLY A 107 12.10 7.51 -0.08
N TRP A 108 12.88 6.52 -0.49
CA TRP A 108 13.60 5.64 0.42
C TRP A 108 14.95 5.23 -0.18
N LEU A 109 15.85 4.79 0.69
CA LEU A 109 17.12 4.18 0.33
C LEU A 109 17.21 2.81 0.99
N PHE A 110 17.53 1.79 0.19
CA PHE A 110 17.87 0.45 0.67
C PHE A 110 19.30 0.14 0.26
N LYS A 111 20.20 0.00 1.25
CA LYS A 111 21.61 -0.32 1.00
C LYS A 111 21.87 -1.80 1.23
N ARG A 112 22.45 -2.46 0.24
CA ARG A 112 22.93 -3.85 0.36
C ARG A 112 24.24 -3.87 1.16
N PRO A 113 24.53 -4.97 1.87
CA PRO A 113 25.80 -5.10 2.57
C PRO A 113 26.99 -5.14 1.62
N THR A 114 28.09 -4.51 2.03
CA THR A 114 29.43 -4.71 1.46
C THR A 114 30.24 -5.64 2.35
N LEU A 115 31.43 -6.07 1.90
CA LEU A 115 32.31 -6.96 2.67
C LEU A 115 32.60 -6.35 4.07
N GLY A 116 32.38 -7.14 5.12
CA GLY A 116 32.57 -6.71 6.52
C GLY A 116 31.43 -5.87 7.12
N SER A 117 30.39 -5.53 6.36
CA SER A 117 29.23 -4.79 6.90
C SER A 117 28.31 -5.69 7.73
N LEU A 118 27.80 -5.14 8.84
CA LEU A 118 26.66 -5.73 9.53
C LEU A 118 25.40 -5.62 8.66
N TYR A 119 24.56 -6.66 8.68
CA TYR A 119 23.32 -6.71 7.93
C TYR A 119 22.25 -7.54 8.64
N LYS A 120 21.00 -7.35 8.20
CA LYS A 120 19.87 -8.21 8.54
C LYS A 120 19.09 -8.56 7.28
N GLU A 121 18.47 -9.73 7.28
CA GLU A 121 17.46 -10.07 6.28
C GLU A 121 16.13 -9.43 6.69
N VAL A 122 15.70 -8.43 5.92
CA VAL A 122 14.50 -7.63 6.18
C VAL A 122 13.41 -8.05 5.21
N LYS A 123 12.17 -8.19 5.69
CA LYS A 123 11.01 -8.45 4.83
C LYS A 123 10.54 -7.14 4.21
N VAL A 124 10.74 -6.97 2.91
CA VAL A 124 10.23 -5.84 2.16
C VAL A 124 8.97 -6.28 1.43
N ARG A 125 7.85 -5.57 1.63
CA ARG A 125 6.59 -5.87 0.96
C ARG A 125 6.05 -4.64 0.23
N VAL A 126 5.24 -4.90 -0.79
CA VAL A 126 4.35 -3.90 -1.37
C VAL A 126 2.93 -4.36 -1.06
N VAL A 127 2.18 -3.54 -0.33
CA VAL A 127 0.83 -3.88 0.18
C VAL A 127 -0.17 -2.78 -0.20
N THR A 128 -1.44 -3.12 -0.30
CA THR A 128 -2.50 -2.12 -0.45
C THR A 128 -2.91 -1.53 0.91
N THR A 129 -3.55 -0.36 0.90
CA THR A 129 -4.11 0.25 2.11
C THR A 129 -5.14 -0.65 2.81
N ASP A 130 -5.86 -1.49 2.07
CA ASP A 130 -6.87 -2.38 2.64
C ASP A 130 -6.20 -3.55 3.43
N GLU A 131 -5.01 -4.00 3.03
CA GLU A 131 -4.19 -4.99 3.76
C GLU A 131 -3.65 -4.43 5.07
N LEU A 132 -3.38 -3.13 5.15
CA LEU A 132 -2.86 -2.50 6.36
C LEU A 132 -3.85 -2.57 7.55
N ASN A 133 -5.16 -2.65 7.27
CA ASN A 133 -6.20 -2.75 8.31
C ASN A 133 -6.48 -4.19 8.76
N ASN A 134 -5.93 -5.18 8.05
CA ASN A 134 -6.16 -6.61 8.30
C ASN A 134 -4.97 -7.32 8.97
N LEU A 135 -3.90 -6.59 9.29
CA LEU A 135 -2.65 -7.07 9.91
C LEU A 135 -2.58 -6.68 11.39
#